data_AF-A0A1Y1YU96-F1
#
_entry.id   AF-A0A1Y1YU96-F1
#
_cell.length_a   1.000
_cell.length_b   1.000
_cell.length_c   1.000
_cell.angle_alpha   90.00
_cell.angle_beta   90.00
_cell.angle_gamma   90.00
#
_symmetry.space_group_name_H-M   'P 1'
#
loop_
_entity.id
_entity.type
_entity.pdbx_description
1 polymer ?
#
loop_
_entity_poly.entity_id
_entity_poly.type
_entity_poly.pdbx_seq_one_letter_code
_entity_poly.pdbx_strand_id
1 'polypeptide(L)'
;MEYLLLIGKDIDSPEVQQYLDKFPYEPERVSFRDCFYLNLRKDGVSICFDQPSTEVKSPSNAEVGAFHFYNQGVDDYLGFCGTLPEELSMNMKAWEIVEKLGEPSKKGGGIKGVPVWILYEPKGLQINFVGTSWDDKDNAIAFVTLYKA
;
A
#
# COMPACT_ATOMS: atom_id res chain seq x y z
N MET A 1 1.11 15.36 2.29
CA MET A 1 0.74 13.93 2.39
C MET A 1 1.89 13.24 3.08
N GLU A 2 1.71 12.82 4.34
CA GLU A 2 2.82 12.44 5.21
C GLU A 2 3.53 11.14 4.81
N TYR A 3 2.81 10.18 4.23
CA TYR A 3 3.34 8.85 3.87
C TYR A 3 4.50 8.93 2.87
N LEU A 4 4.41 9.82 1.87
CA LEU A 4 5.48 10.00 0.87
C LEU A 4 6.78 10.52 1.48
N LEU A 5 6.72 11.24 2.61
CA LEU A 5 7.91 11.73 3.31
C LEU A 5 8.59 10.65 4.15
N LEU A 6 7.88 9.55 4.44
CA LEU A 6 8.37 8.41 5.21
C LEU A 6 9.01 7.34 4.32
N ILE A 7 8.65 7.26 3.04
CA ILE A 7 9.25 6.28 2.11
C ILE A 7 10.77 6.49 2.02
N GLY A 8 11.53 5.42 2.19
CA GLY A 8 13.00 5.39 2.22
C GLY A 8 13.60 5.84 3.56
N LYS A 9 12.79 6.10 4.59
CA LYS A 9 13.30 6.38 5.94
C LYS A 9 13.52 5.10 6.70
N ASP A 10 14.58 5.09 7.52
CA ASP A 10 14.88 3.99 8.44
C ASP A 10 13.77 3.85 9.50
N ILE A 11 13.47 2.61 9.91
CA ILE A 11 12.46 2.32 10.93
C ILE A 11 12.74 3.04 12.25
N ASP A 12 14.01 3.20 12.65
CA ASP A 12 14.43 3.87 13.88
C ASP A 12 14.54 5.41 13.71
N SER A 13 14.23 5.94 12.52
CA SER A 13 14.21 7.39 12.30
C SER A 13 13.12 8.08 13.14
N PRO A 14 13.37 9.30 13.65
CA PRO A 14 12.39 10.05 14.44
C PRO A 14 11.04 10.23 13.72
N GLU A 15 11.06 10.44 12.41
CA GLU A 15 9.84 10.64 11.61
C GLU A 15 8.98 9.37 11.54
N VAL A 16 9.61 8.20 11.37
CA VAL A 16 8.88 6.91 11.35
C VAL A 16 8.36 6.57 12.74
N GLN A 17 9.17 6.73 13.78
CA GLN A 17 8.74 6.50 15.16
C GLN A 17 7.57 7.43 15.55
N GLN A 18 7.65 8.72 15.23
CA GLN A 18 6.54 9.67 15.45
C GLN A 18 5.27 9.28 14.70
N TYR A 19 5.38 8.70 13.51
CA TYR A 19 4.22 8.19 12.77
C TYR A 19 3.62 6.98 13.48
N LEU A 20 4.44 6.03 13.92
CA LEU A 20 4.00 4.82 14.61
C LEU A 20 3.39 5.14 15.99
N ASP A 21 3.92 6.13 16.70
CA ASP A 21 3.42 6.58 18.01
C ASP A 21 2.00 7.17 17.97
N LYS A 22 1.47 7.51 16.78
CA LYS A 22 0.07 7.96 16.63
C LYS A 22 -0.94 6.84 16.91
N PHE A 23 -0.53 5.58 16.78
CA PHE A 23 -1.41 4.44 16.93
C PHE A 23 -1.41 3.96 18.38
N PRO A 24 -2.57 3.93 19.07
CA PRO A 24 -2.62 3.58 20.50
C PRO A 24 -2.50 2.08 20.77
N TYR A 25 -2.07 1.30 19.77
CA TYR A 25 -2.00 -0.15 19.82
C TYR A 25 -0.79 -0.63 19.03
N GLU A 26 -0.28 -1.81 19.40
CA GLU A 26 0.89 -2.40 18.74
C GLU A 26 0.49 -2.99 17.37
N PRO A 27 1.22 -2.66 16.28
CA PRO A 27 0.98 -3.24 14.97
C PRO A 27 1.31 -4.73 14.94
N GLU A 28 0.56 -5.51 14.17
CA GLU A 28 0.91 -6.90 13.92
C GLU A 28 2.12 -6.97 12.98
N ARG A 29 3.18 -7.65 13.39
CA ARG A 29 4.38 -7.84 12.57
C ARG A 29 4.37 -9.16 11.81
N VAL A 30 4.59 -9.10 10.50
CA VAL A 30 4.78 -10.29 9.64
C VAL A 30 6.11 -10.17 8.89
N SER A 31 7.00 -11.16 9.04
CA SER A 31 8.36 -11.10 8.48
C SER A 31 8.56 -12.11 7.34
N PHE A 32 9.26 -11.66 6.31
CA PHE A 32 9.74 -12.46 5.18
C PHE A 32 11.27 -12.43 5.13
N ARG A 33 11.87 -12.98 4.07
CA ARG A 33 13.33 -13.08 3.93
C ARG A 33 14.00 -11.70 3.78
N ASP A 34 13.35 -10.81 3.06
CA ASP A 34 13.89 -9.55 2.51
C ASP A 34 13.00 -8.34 2.83
N CYS A 35 11.86 -8.57 3.49
CA CYS A 35 11.01 -7.49 4.01
C CYS A 35 10.28 -7.94 5.27
N PHE A 36 9.69 -7.01 6.00
CA PHE A 36 8.64 -7.28 6.96
C PHE A 36 7.56 -6.20 6.89
N TYR A 37 6.39 -6.52 7.42
CA TYR A 37 5.23 -5.65 7.42
C TYR A 37 4.83 -5.32 8.86
N LEU A 38 4.46 -4.06 9.08
CA LEU A 38 3.70 -3.64 10.26
C LEU A 38 2.25 -3.39 9.84
N ASN A 39 1.35 -4.24 10.31
CA ASN A 39 -0.06 -4.25 9.95
C ASN A 39 -0.88 -3.55 11.03
N LEU A 40 -1.37 -2.36 10.69
CA LEU A 40 -2.31 -1.56 11.46
C LEU A 40 -3.73 -1.86 10.96
N ARG A 41 -4.21 -3.09 11.22
CA ARG A 41 -5.46 -3.59 10.64
C ARG A 41 -6.67 -2.71 10.94
N LYS A 42 -6.71 -2.11 12.13
CA LYS A 42 -7.81 -1.22 12.55
C LYS A 42 -7.85 0.10 11.78
N ASP A 43 -6.72 0.52 11.22
CA ASP A 43 -6.59 1.76 10.45
C ASP A 43 -6.55 1.53 8.94
N GLY A 44 -6.62 0.27 8.48
CA GLY A 44 -6.54 -0.03 7.05
C GLY A 44 -5.14 0.18 6.46
N VAL A 45 -4.08 0.19 7.27
CA VAL A 45 -2.72 0.48 6.82
C VAL A 45 -1.79 -0.72 7.03
N SER A 46 -1.01 -1.07 6.02
CA SER A 46 0.17 -1.93 6.16
C SER A 46 1.40 -1.17 5.68
N ILE A 47 2.48 -1.24 6.45
CA ILE A 47 3.76 -0.59 6.11
C ILE A 47 4.76 -1.69 5.81
N CYS A 48 5.28 -1.72 4.59
CA CYS A 48 6.36 -2.62 4.19
C CYS A 48 7.70 -1.97 4.49
N PHE A 49 8.57 -2.69 5.18
CA PHE A 49 9.95 -2.34 5.42
C PHE A 49 10.85 -3.29 4.65
N ASP A 50 11.65 -2.73 3.74
CA ASP A 50 12.67 -3.48 3.00
C ASP A 50 13.88 -3.70 3.92
N GLN A 51 14.38 -4.93 3.99
CA GLN A 51 15.57 -5.29 4.77
C GLN A 51 16.63 -5.89 3.86
N PRO A 52 17.91 -5.48 3.98
CA PRO A 52 18.99 -6.08 3.20
C PRO A 52 19.08 -7.59 3.45
N SER A 53 19.04 -8.39 2.39
CA SER A 53 19.04 -9.87 2.51
C SER A 53 20.33 -10.49 3.08
N THR A 54 21.36 -9.67 3.33
CA THR A 54 22.75 -10.13 3.54
C THR A 54 23.31 -10.00 4.95
N GLU A 55 22.65 -9.36 5.92
CA GLU A 55 23.20 -9.28 7.29
C GLU A 55 22.14 -9.47 8.38
N VAL A 56 22.64 -9.83 9.57
CA VAL A 56 21.96 -10.21 10.82
C VAL A 56 20.57 -9.58 10.99
N LYS A 57 19.59 -10.39 11.44
CA LYS A 57 18.18 -10.08 11.77
C LYS A 57 17.96 -8.96 12.80
N SER A 58 18.76 -7.90 12.76
CA SER A 58 18.54 -6.68 13.50
C SER A 58 17.66 -5.77 12.65
N PRO A 59 16.52 -5.27 13.15
CA PRO A 59 15.68 -4.31 12.43
C PRO A 59 16.39 -2.98 12.14
N SER A 60 17.54 -2.72 12.78
CA SER A 60 18.40 -1.59 12.44
C SER A 60 18.79 -1.65 10.96
N ASN A 61 18.53 -0.58 10.20
CA ASN A 61 18.75 -0.45 8.75
C ASN A 61 17.59 -0.91 7.84
N ALA A 62 16.41 -1.21 8.38
CA ALA A 62 15.24 -1.46 7.53
C ALA A 62 14.58 -0.14 7.12
N GLU A 63 14.31 0.03 5.83
CA GLU A 63 13.73 1.27 5.28
C GLU A 63 12.27 1.07 4.88
N VAL A 64 11.44 2.10 5.04
CA VAL A 64 10.06 2.08 4.55
C VAL A 64 10.05 1.95 3.02
N GLY A 65 9.71 0.77 2.51
CA GLY A 65 9.62 0.51 1.08
C GLY A 65 8.28 0.95 0.50
N ALA A 66 7.19 0.68 1.23
CA ALA A 66 5.84 0.98 0.77
C ALA A 66 4.82 1.16 1.89
N PHE A 67 3.74 1.86 1.57
CA PHE A 67 2.49 1.85 2.33
C PHE A 67 1.40 1.19 1.50
N HIS A 68 0.58 0.37 2.14
CA HIS A 68 -0.62 -0.22 1.55
C HIS A 68 -1.84 0.26 2.34
N PHE A 69 -2.82 0.80 1.63
CA PHE A 69 -4.08 1.31 2.16
C PHE A 69 -5.22 0.40 1.71
N TYR A 70 -5.82 -0.32 2.64
CA TYR A 70 -6.80 -1.36 2.39
C TYR A 70 -8.22 -0.84 2.47
N ASN A 71 -9.10 -1.41 1.65
CA ASN A 71 -10.53 -1.19 1.77
C ASN A 71 -11.08 -2.04 2.91
N GLN A 72 -12.27 -1.67 3.41
CA GLN A 72 -12.90 -2.41 4.50
C GLN A 72 -13.17 -3.86 4.07
N GLY A 73 -12.79 -4.81 4.94
CA GLY A 73 -13.03 -6.24 4.75
C GLY A 73 -12.05 -6.94 3.80
N VAL A 74 -11.09 -6.21 3.20
CA VAL A 74 -9.98 -6.82 2.48
C VAL A 74 -8.94 -7.27 3.51
N ASP A 75 -8.55 -8.54 3.49
CA ASP A 75 -7.54 -9.13 4.38
C ASP A 75 -7.72 -8.79 5.87
N ASP A 76 -8.98 -8.78 6.34
CA ASP A 76 -9.38 -8.43 7.72
C ASP A 76 -9.04 -6.99 8.18
N TYR A 77 -8.75 -6.07 7.25
CA TYR A 77 -8.59 -4.66 7.56
C TYR A 77 -9.94 -3.95 7.74
N LEU A 78 -10.02 -2.99 8.67
CA LEU A 78 -11.24 -2.20 8.92
C LEU A 78 -11.47 -1.08 7.89
N GLY A 79 -10.55 -0.91 6.95
CA GLY A 79 -10.62 0.10 5.89
C GLY A 79 -9.89 1.40 6.24
N PHE A 80 -9.17 1.93 5.27
CA PHE A 80 -8.46 3.19 5.39
C PHE A 80 -9.41 4.38 5.21
N CYS A 81 -9.42 5.29 6.20
CA CYS A 81 -10.28 6.48 6.23
C CYS A 81 -9.52 7.80 5.98
N GLY A 82 -8.22 7.74 5.68
CA GLY A 82 -7.41 8.93 5.41
C GLY A 82 -7.44 9.38 3.95
N THR A 83 -6.63 10.39 3.63
CA THR A 83 -6.51 10.92 2.27
C THR A 83 -5.48 10.11 1.47
N LEU A 84 -5.87 9.65 0.29
CA LEU A 84 -4.96 9.03 -0.68
C LEU A 84 -4.30 10.10 -1.58
N PRO A 85 -3.15 9.79 -2.20
CA PRO A 85 -2.54 10.65 -3.21
C PRO A 85 -3.45 10.87 -4.41
N GLU A 86 -3.14 11.94 -5.14
CA GLU A 86 -3.86 12.32 -6.35
C GLU A 86 -5.37 12.50 -6.10
N GLU A 87 -5.77 12.80 -4.86
CA GLU A 87 -7.17 12.92 -4.44
C GLU A 87 -8.01 11.67 -4.75
N LEU A 88 -7.37 10.49 -4.75
CA LEU A 88 -8.10 9.24 -4.89
C LEU A 88 -8.98 8.98 -3.65
N SER A 89 -10.03 8.20 -3.85
CA SER A 89 -10.88 7.70 -2.78
C SER A 89 -10.94 6.18 -2.87
N MET A 90 -10.97 5.49 -1.72
CA MET A 90 -11.16 4.04 -1.64
C MET A 90 -12.48 3.56 -2.27
N ASN A 91 -13.44 4.47 -2.48
CA ASN A 91 -14.73 4.18 -3.10
C ASN A 91 -14.73 4.29 -4.63
N MET A 92 -13.65 4.80 -5.23
CA MET A 92 -13.55 4.93 -6.69
C MET A 92 -13.55 3.55 -7.37
N LYS A 93 -14.11 3.52 -8.57
CA LYS A 93 -14.08 2.40 -9.50
C LYS A 93 -12.88 2.50 -10.42
N ALA A 94 -12.49 1.37 -11.02
CA ALA A 94 -11.36 1.31 -11.93
C ALA A 94 -11.41 2.38 -13.05
N TRP A 95 -12.59 2.59 -13.66
CA TRP A 95 -12.73 3.57 -14.74
C TRP A 95 -12.63 5.03 -14.26
N GLU A 96 -13.09 5.35 -13.05
CA GLU A 96 -12.99 6.70 -12.47
C GLU A 96 -11.52 7.08 -12.22
N ILE A 97 -10.70 6.11 -11.82
CA ILE A 97 -9.27 6.29 -11.61
C ILE A 97 -8.58 6.59 -12.95
N VAL A 98 -8.90 5.83 -14.01
CA VAL A 98 -8.33 6.06 -15.34
C VAL A 98 -8.81 7.39 -15.93
N GLU A 99 -10.07 7.77 -15.73
CA GLU A 99 -10.58 9.09 -16.13
C GLU A 99 -9.83 10.23 -15.42
N LYS A 100 -9.54 10.07 -14.12
CA LYS A 100 -8.85 11.09 -13.32
C LYS A 100 -7.35 11.17 -13.57
N LEU A 101 -6.66 10.03 -13.70
CA LEU A 101 -5.19 9.95 -13.77
C LEU A 101 -4.63 9.70 -15.17
N GLY A 102 -5.50 9.38 -16.14
CA GLY A 102 -5.12 8.89 -17.45
C GLY A 102 -4.77 7.40 -17.45
N GLU A 103 -4.25 6.95 -18.59
CA GLU A 103 -3.84 5.55 -18.78
C GLU A 103 -2.68 5.14 -17.85
N PRO A 104 -2.73 3.96 -17.23
CA PRO A 104 -1.65 3.48 -16.37
C PRO A 104 -0.41 3.07 -17.17
N SER A 105 0.76 3.16 -16.56
CA SER A 105 2.03 2.73 -17.16
C SER A 105 2.08 1.22 -17.38
N LYS A 106 1.52 0.45 -16.43
CA LYS A 106 1.40 -1.00 -16.51
C LYS A 106 0.05 -1.46 -15.97
N LYS A 107 -0.37 -2.64 -16.42
CA LYS A 107 -1.55 -3.34 -15.92
C LYS A 107 -1.29 -4.84 -15.89
N GLY A 108 -1.93 -5.55 -14.97
CA GLY A 108 -1.79 -7.00 -14.86
C GLY A 108 -2.92 -7.67 -14.10
N GLY A 109 -2.83 -9.00 -13.95
CA GLY A 109 -3.90 -9.82 -13.43
C GLY A 109 -4.94 -10.20 -14.50
N GLY A 110 -6.09 -10.67 -14.05
CA GLY A 110 -7.20 -11.14 -14.87
C GLY A 110 -7.00 -12.50 -15.55
N ILE A 111 -5.93 -13.20 -15.20
CA ILE A 111 -5.62 -14.55 -15.67
C ILE A 111 -5.60 -15.48 -14.47
N LYS A 112 -6.20 -16.68 -14.60
CA LYS A 112 -6.23 -17.71 -13.54
C LYS A 112 -6.80 -17.23 -12.20
N GLY A 113 -7.78 -16.33 -12.22
CA GLY A 113 -8.43 -15.82 -11.02
C GLY A 113 -7.60 -14.82 -10.22
N VAL A 114 -6.48 -14.33 -10.75
CA VAL A 114 -5.71 -13.25 -10.12
C VAL A 114 -6.46 -11.93 -10.32
N PRO A 115 -6.73 -11.15 -9.26
CA PRO A 115 -7.38 -9.85 -9.38
C PRO A 115 -6.59 -8.89 -10.27
N VAL A 116 -7.31 -7.99 -10.96
CA VAL A 116 -6.67 -7.01 -11.83
C VAL A 116 -6.03 -5.88 -11.02
N TRP A 117 -4.97 -5.30 -11.56
CA TRP A 117 -4.27 -4.17 -10.96
C TRP A 117 -3.70 -3.24 -12.03
N ILE A 118 -3.58 -1.96 -11.69
CA ILE A 118 -2.96 -0.92 -12.53
C ILE A 118 -1.84 -0.22 -11.77
N LEU A 119 -0.83 0.24 -12.51
CA LEU A 119 0.38 0.85 -11.97
C LEU A 119 0.69 2.15 -12.70
N TYR A 120 0.85 3.22 -11.93
CA TYR A 120 1.33 4.52 -12.38
C TYR A 120 2.77 4.69 -11.88
N GLU A 121 3.73 4.12 -12.62
CA GLU A 121 5.14 4.07 -12.19
C GLU A 121 5.73 5.45 -11.85
N PRO A 122 5.55 6.50 -12.69
CA PRO A 122 6.08 7.82 -12.37
C PRO A 122 5.48 8.46 -11.11
N LYS A 123 4.37 7.92 -10.61
CA LYS A 123 3.68 8.39 -9.40
C LYS A 123 3.97 7.51 -8.17
N GLY A 124 4.70 6.41 -8.32
CA GLY A 124 4.95 5.47 -7.22
C GLY A 124 3.65 4.87 -6.67
N LEU A 125 2.67 4.59 -7.56
CA LEU A 125 1.29 4.29 -7.19
C LEU A 125 0.79 3.03 -7.91
N GLN A 126 0.38 2.02 -7.13
CA GLN A 126 -0.34 0.84 -7.64
C GLN A 126 -1.75 0.79 -7.04
N ILE A 127 -2.73 0.43 -7.87
CA ILE A 127 -4.10 0.15 -7.41
C ILE A 127 -4.43 -1.29 -7.73
N ASN A 128 -4.82 -2.04 -6.71
CA ASN A 128 -5.28 -3.41 -6.83
C ASN A 128 -6.79 -3.43 -6.63
N PHE A 129 -7.50 -4.17 -7.48
CA PHE A 129 -8.95 -4.25 -7.45
C PHE A 129 -9.41 -5.59 -6.87
N VAL A 130 -10.67 -5.66 -6.46
CA VAL A 130 -11.28 -6.89 -5.94
C VAL A 130 -11.51 -7.92 -7.05
N GLY A 131 -12.01 -7.44 -8.19
CA GLY A 131 -12.41 -8.26 -9.32
C GLY A 131 -11.25 -8.72 -10.18
N THR A 132 -11.52 -9.76 -10.98
CA THR A 132 -10.57 -10.40 -11.88
C THR A 132 -10.84 -10.07 -13.35
N SER A 133 -11.80 -9.20 -13.66
CA SER A 133 -12.16 -8.84 -15.03
C SER A 133 -11.84 -7.38 -15.33
N TRP A 134 -11.29 -7.12 -16.52
CA TRP A 134 -11.10 -5.78 -17.07
C TRP A 134 -12.40 -5.14 -17.58
N ASP A 135 -13.41 -5.96 -17.85
CA ASP A 135 -14.71 -5.50 -18.36
C ASP A 135 -15.70 -5.15 -17.24
N ASP A 136 -15.32 -5.41 -15.99
CA ASP A 136 -16.13 -5.06 -14.82
C ASP A 136 -15.99 -3.57 -14.48
N LYS A 137 -17.02 -2.80 -14.84
CA LYS A 137 -17.08 -1.35 -14.59
C LYS A 137 -17.27 -1.01 -13.11
N ASP A 138 -17.81 -1.93 -12.32
CA ASP A 138 -18.08 -1.71 -10.90
C ASP A 138 -16.95 -2.22 -10.01
N ASN A 139 -15.84 -2.66 -10.63
CA ASN A 139 -14.70 -3.24 -9.96
C ASN A 139 -14.09 -2.23 -8.96
N ALA A 140 -14.26 -2.55 -7.68
CA ALA A 140 -13.87 -1.69 -6.56
C ALA A 140 -12.38 -1.87 -6.23
N ILE A 141 -11.79 -0.82 -5.66
CA ILE A 141 -10.44 -0.89 -5.08
C ILE A 141 -10.43 -1.90 -3.92
N ALA A 142 -9.49 -2.84 -3.97
CA ALA A 142 -9.15 -3.68 -2.83
C ALA A 142 -8.14 -2.95 -1.94
N PHE A 143 -7.05 -2.45 -2.52
CA PHE A 143 -6.07 -1.64 -1.81
C PHE A 143 -5.23 -0.78 -2.76
N VAL A 144 -4.65 0.27 -2.21
CA VAL A 144 -3.72 1.18 -2.90
C VAL A 144 -2.33 1.04 -2.29
N THR A 145 -1.31 0.87 -3.12
CA THR A 145 0.09 0.85 -2.68
C THR A 145 0.79 2.14 -3.09
N LEU A 146 1.49 2.77 -2.14
CA LEU A 146 2.44 3.86 -2.38
C LEU A 146 3.85 3.39 -2.13
N TYR A 147 4.74 3.67 -3.06
CA TYR A 147 6.13 3.27 -3.00
C TYR A 147 7.02 4.33 -3.67
N LYS A 148 8.34 4.15 -3.57
CA LYS A 148 9.29 5.06 -4.20
C LYS A 148 9.27 4.91 -5.73
N ALA A 149 8.88 5.97 -6.44
CA ALA A 149 8.96 6.04 -7.90
C ALA A 149 10.41 6.01 -8.40
#